data_AF-A0A8H7R5D3-F1
#
_entry.id   AF-A0A8H7R5D3-F1
#
_cell.length_a   1.000
_cell.length_b   1.000
_cell.length_c   1.000
_cell.angle_alpha   90.00
_cell.angle_beta   90.00
_cell.angle_gamma   90.00
#
_symmetry.space_group_name_H-M   'P 1'
#
loop_
_entity.id
_entity.type
_entity.pdbx_description
1 polymer ?
#
loop_
_entity_poly.entity_id
_entity_poly.type
_entity_poly.pdbx_seq_one_letter_code
_entity_poly.pdbx_strand_id
1 'polypeptide(L)'
;MSYSAFFYGSLMSEIVLLRVLCGAAASDHDKTLKLKSIQLKFTLLKGHKRFSLTGEDYPAVIQTGDEQDSVKGILCQGLELKDIKALDCFEGEDYKRVATLVSTIDDKTLIDTEVYIWIGDKNLLLGKEWSFDYFVSSGKEQKWLDERCEFYDVDNLHITEKEK
;
A
#
# COMPACT_ATOMS: atom_id res chain seq x y z
N MET A 1 -4.05 18.74 -8.34
CA MET A 1 -4.64 17.43 -8.72
C MET A 1 -4.50 16.52 -7.52
N SER A 2 -5.56 15.80 -7.16
CA SER A 2 -5.51 14.76 -6.14
C SER A 2 -5.29 13.41 -6.83
N TYR A 3 -4.52 12.55 -6.19
CA TYR A 3 -4.20 11.20 -6.64
C TYR A 3 -5.01 10.16 -5.85
N SER A 4 -5.03 8.93 -6.35
CA SER A 4 -5.60 7.78 -5.64
C SER A 4 -4.74 6.54 -5.86
N ALA A 5 -4.67 5.68 -4.86
CA ALA A 5 -3.97 4.40 -4.95
C ALA A 5 -4.76 3.28 -4.26
N PHE A 6 -4.69 2.08 -4.79
CA PHE A 6 -5.25 0.86 -4.21
C PHE A 6 -4.17 0.06 -3.47
N PHE A 7 -4.42 -0.22 -2.20
CA PHE A 7 -3.53 -0.97 -1.32
C PHE A 7 -4.12 -2.34 -0.98
N TYR A 8 -3.29 -3.37 -1.01
CA TYR A 8 -3.69 -4.77 -0.80
C TYR A 8 -2.78 -5.53 0.18
N GLY A 9 -1.81 -4.83 0.79
CA GLY A 9 -0.79 -5.40 1.67
C GLY A 9 -0.59 -4.58 2.95
N SER A 10 0.67 -4.31 3.30
CA SER A 10 1.04 -3.59 4.52
C SER A 10 0.38 -2.21 4.62
N LEU A 11 0.26 -1.48 3.52
CA LEU A 11 -0.41 -0.17 3.44
C LEU A 11 -1.93 -0.21 3.66
N MET A 12 -2.54 -1.39 3.82
CA MET A 12 -3.91 -1.50 4.33
C MET A 12 -3.99 -1.16 5.82
N SER A 13 -2.87 -1.23 6.55
CA SER A 13 -2.78 -0.72 7.91
C SER A 13 -2.71 0.80 7.90
N GLU A 14 -3.63 1.44 8.62
CA GLU A 14 -3.63 2.88 8.81
C GLU A 14 -2.33 3.37 9.46
N ILE A 15 -1.76 2.61 10.39
CA ILE A 15 -0.53 3.01 11.09
C ILE A 15 0.66 2.97 10.14
N VAL A 16 0.78 1.91 9.33
CA VAL A 16 1.83 1.81 8.30
C VAL A 16 1.65 2.91 7.24
N LEU A 17 0.41 3.12 6.77
CA LEU A 17 0.10 4.16 5.80
C LEU A 17 0.50 5.54 6.31
N LEU A 18 0.06 5.93 7.51
CA LEU A 18 0.40 7.23 8.09
C LEU A 18 1.89 7.37 8.37
N ARG A 19 2.58 6.28 8.73
CA ARG A 19 4.03 6.27 8.90
C ARG A 19 4.77 6.60 7.60
N VAL A 20 4.28 6.09 6.46
CA VAL A 20 4.82 6.40 5.12
C VAL A 20 4.46 7.82 4.70
N LEU A 21 3.19 8.20 4.84
CA LEU A 21 2.69 9.50 4.36
C LEU A 21 3.20 10.71 5.15
N CYS A 22 3.47 10.54 6.45
CA CYS A 22 3.88 11.64 7.32
C CYS A 22 5.33 11.57 7.79
N GLY A 23 5.97 10.40 7.71
CA GLY A 23 7.32 10.15 8.21
C GLY A 23 7.40 9.94 9.73
N ALA A 24 8.57 9.53 10.23
CA ALA A 24 8.76 9.13 11.63
C ALA A 24 8.53 10.26 12.62
N ALA A 25 8.96 11.45 12.24
CA ALA A 25 8.97 12.64 13.08
C ALA A 25 7.65 13.42 13.06
N ALA A 26 6.61 12.90 12.42
CA ALA A 26 5.30 13.55 12.42
C ALA A 26 4.60 13.43 13.77
N SER A 27 4.02 14.55 14.22
CA SER A 27 3.23 14.56 15.45
C SER A 27 1.90 13.82 15.25
N ASP A 28 1.25 13.42 16.34
CA ASP A 28 -0.09 12.83 16.28
C ASP A 28 -1.13 13.81 15.70
N HIS A 29 -0.90 15.11 15.86
CA HIS A 29 -1.71 16.15 15.23
C HIS A 29 -1.60 16.11 13.70
N ASP A 30 -0.38 16.03 13.17
CA ASP A 30 -0.12 15.95 11.73
C ASP A 30 -0.74 14.70 11.11
N LYS A 31 -0.58 13.55 11.78
CA LYS A 31 -1.19 12.27 11.38
C LYS A 31 -2.71 12.36 11.36
N THR A 32 -3.32 12.99 12.38
CA THR A 32 -4.77 13.21 12.45
C THR A 32 -5.26 14.10 11.31
N LEU A 33 -4.54 15.18 11.01
CA LEU A 33 -4.87 16.06 9.88
C LEU A 33 -4.75 15.31 8.56
N LYS A 34 -3.71 14.49 8.39
CA LYS A 34 -3.53 13.69 7.18
C LYS A 34 -4.63 12.65 7.00
N LEU A 35 -5.01 11.96 8.08
CA LEU A 35 -6.12 11.00 8.02
C LEU A 35 -7.44 11.67 7.60
N LYS A 36 -7.68 12.90 8.04
CA LYS A 36 -8.86 13.68 7.63
C LYS A 36 -8.80 14.19 6.18
N SER A 37 -7.61 14.29 5.59
CA SER A 37 -7.45 14.76 4.21
C SER A 37 -7.60 13.64 3.18
N ILE A 38 -7.46 12.37 3.59
CA ILE A 38 -7.61 11.20 2.72
C ILE A 38 -8.94 10.48 2.96
N GLN A 39 -9.40 9.73 1.96
CA GLN A 39 -10.57 8.88 2.06
C GLN A 39 -10.17 7.43 1.81
N LEU A 40 -10.47 6.55 2.76
CA LEU A 40 -10.21 5.12 2.67
C LEU A 40 -11.52 4.37 2.42
N LYS A 41 -11.56 3.56 1.37
CA LYS A 41 -12.75 2.78 1.00
C LYS A 41 -12.37 1.35 0.63
N PHE A 42 -13.07 0.36 1.18
CA PHE A 42 -12.89 -1.03 0.78
C PHE A 42 -13.34 -1.24 -0.67
N THR A 43 -12.46 -1.84 -1.46
CA THR A 43 -12.67 -2.08 -2.89
C THR A 43 -12.05 -3.42 -3.30
N LEU A 44 -12.37 -3.85 -4.53
CA LEU A 44 -11.93 -5.10 -5.14
C LEU A 44 -11.18 -4.81 -6.43
N LEU A 45 -10.00 -5.38 -6.57
CA LEU A 45 -9.23 -5.44 -7.81
C LEU A 45 -9.49 -6.79 -8.48
N LYS A 46 -10.12 -6.81 -9.66
CA LYS A 46 -10.43 -8.04 -10.41
C LYS A 46 -9.28 -8.46 -11.32
N GLY A 47 -9.21 -9.74 -11.70
CA GLY A 47 -8.19 -10.25 -12.62
C GLY A 47 -6.81 -10.46 -11.99
N HIS A 48 -6.75 -10.43 -10.66
CA HIS A 48 -5.50 -10.42 -9.89
C HIS A 48 -5.58 -11.38 -8.72
N LYS A 49 -4.42 -11.92 -8.33
CA LYS A 49 -4.24 -12.73 -7.11
C LYS A 49 -3.15 -12.15 -6.23
N ARG A 50 -3.37 -12.27 -4.92
CA ARG A 50 -2.41 -11.90 -3.88
C ARG A 50 -1.68 -13.14 -3.37
N PHE A 51 -0.37 -13.05 -3.26
CA PHE A 51 0.51 -14.14 -2.86
C PHE A 51 1.38 -13.72 -1.68
N SER A 52 1.65 -14.65 -0.78
CA SER A 52 2.75 -14.49 0.18
C SER A 52 4.09 -14.66 -0.53
N LEU A 53 5.13 -14.03 0.00
CA LEU A 53 6.49 -14.18 -0.50
C LEU A 53 7.34 -15.01 0.47
N THR A 54 8.41 -15.62 -0.05
CA THR A 54 9.34 -16.42 0.74
C THR A 54 10.24 -15.50 1.56
N GLY A 55 10.16 -15.59 2.89
CA GLY A 55 11.00 -14.81 3.79
C GLY A 55 10.51 -13.39 4.08
N GLU A 56 9.47 -12.93 3.40
CA GLU A 56 8.91 -11.59 3.55
C GLU A 56 7.53 -11.60 4.20
N ASP A 57 7.20 -10.54 4.96
CA ASP A 57 5.85 -10.38 5.53
C ASP A 57 4.95 -9.45 4.72
N TYR A 58 5.41 -8.94 3.58
CA TYR A 58 4.60 -8.19 2.62
C TYR A 58 4.11 -9.09 1.47
N PRO A 59 2.95 -8.79 0.86
CA PRO A 59 2.43 -9.60 -0.24
C PRO A 59 2.84 -9.10 -1.63
N ALA A 60 2.87 -10.01 -2.58
CA ALA A 60 2.86 -9.67 -4.01
C ALA A 60 1.44 -9.76 -4.58
N VAL A 61 1.08 -8.84 -5.48
CA VAL A 61 -0.10 -9.00 -6.35
C VAL A 61 0.34 -9.11 -7.80
N ILE A 62 -0.26 -10.08 -8.49
CA ILE A 62 0.03 -10.38 -9.88
C ILE A 62 -1.28 -10.49 -10.65
N GLN A 63 -1.26 -9.96 -11.87
CA GLN A 63 -2.35 -10.13 -12.82
C GLN A 63 -2.39 -11.57 -13.32
N THR A 64 -3.51 -12.25 -13.13
CA THR A 64 -3.70 -13.65 -13.57
C THR A 64 -4.42 -13.74 -14.90
N GLY A 65 -5.15 -12.69 -15.30
CA GLY A 65 -5.99 -12.69 -16.50
C GLY A 65 -7.29 -13.46 -16.34
N ASP A 66 -7.55 -14.06 -15.18
CA ASP A 66 -8.80 -14.72 -14.84
C ASP A 66 -9.75 -13.73 -14.15
N GLU A 67 -10.86 -13.39 -14.79
CA GLU A 67 -11.84 -12.42 -14.26
C GLU A 67 -12.55 -12.89 -12.98
N GLN A 68 -12.48 -14.18 -12.65
CA GLN A 68 -13.00 -14.71 -11.39
C GLN A 68 -12.07 -14.41 -10.20
N ASP A 69 -10.79 -14.16 -10.49
CA ASP A 69 -9.83 -13.79 -9.46
C ASP A 69 -10.05 -12.35 -9.01
N SER A 70 -9.93 -12.12 -7.70
CA SER A 70 -9.99 -10.78 -7.16
C SER A 70 -9.20 -10.64 -5.86
N VAL A 71 -8.70 -9.43 -5.64
CA VAL A 71 -7.98 -9.03 -4.43
C VAL A 71 -8.80 -7.97 -3.71
N LYS A 72 -9.11 -8.23 -2.44
CA LYS A 72 -9.72 -7.24 -1.53
C LYS A 72 -8.64 -6.30 -1.00
N GLY A 73 -8.94 -5.01 -0.98
CA GLY A 73 -8.03 -3.99 -0.48
C GLY A 73 -8.74 -2.69 -0.16
N ILE A 74 -7.94 -1.64 -0.01
CA ILE A 74 -8.38 -0.30 0.35
C ILE A 74 -7.99 0.65 -0.78
N LEU A 75 -8.97 1.33 -1.34
CA LEU A 75 -8.76 2.51 -2.18
C LEU A 75 -8.52 3.71 -1.27
N CYS A 76 -7.37 4.36 -1.43
CA CYS A 76 -7.04 5.62 -0.79
C CYS A 76 -7.17 6.75 -1.81
N GLN A 77 -8.01 7.75 -1.53
CA GLN A 77 -8.20 8.93 -2.38
C GLN A 77 -7.82 10.19 -1.62
N GLY A 78 -7.50 11.27 -2.36
CA GLY A 78 -7.09 12.54 -1.77
C GLY A 78 -5.59 12.65 -1.51
N LEU A 79 -4.80 11.77 -2.14
CA LEU A 79 -3.34 11.79 -2.05
C LEU A 79 -2.77 13.01 -2.80
N GLU A 80 -1.72 13.58 -2.25
CA GLU A 80 -0.96 14.67 -2.86
C GLU A 80 0.28 14.14 -3.58
N LEU A 81 0.93 14.96 -4.41
CA LEU A 81 2.13 14.53 -5.13
C LEU A 81 3.26 14.05 -4.19
N LYS A 82 3.42 14.67 -3.01
CA LYS A 82 4.40 14.22 -2.01
C LYS A 82 4.07 12.85 -1.43
N ASP A 83 2.78 12.53 -1.29
CA ASP A 83 2.32 11.24 -0.79
C ASP A 83 2.67 10.14 -1.79
N ILE A 84 2.41 10.42 -3.06
CA ILE A 84 2.76 9.56 -4.20
C ILE A 84 4.27 9.30 -4.26
N LYS A 85 5.11 10.32 -4.04
CA LYS A 85 6.57 10.14 -3.96
C LYS A 85 7.01 9.31 -2.76
N ALA A 86 6.42 9.53 -1.59
CA ALA A 86 6.72 8.74 -0.40
C ALA A 86 6.31 7.27 -0.58
N LEU A 87 5.17 7.03 -1.23
CA LEU A 87 4.72 5.68 -1.58
C LEU A 87 5.63 5.02 -2.61
N ASP A 88 6.05 5.72 -3.67
CA ASP A 88 7.03 5.19 -4.65
C ASP A 88 8.35 4.80 -3.96
N CYS A 89 8.82 5.66 -3.05
CA CYS A 89 10.04 5.41 -2.27
C CYS A 89 9.89 4.20 -1.36
N PHE A 90 8.72 4.02 -0.73
CA PHE A 90 8.42 2.92 0.17
C PHE A 90 8.32 1.57 -0.54
N GLU A 91 7.66 1.54 -1.70
CA GLU A 91 7.45 0.33 -2.49
C GLU A 91 8.74 -0.11 -3.21
N GLY A 92 9.67 0.82 -3.45
CA GLY A 92 11.01 0.54 -3.97
C GLY A 92 11.00 0.05 -5.42
N GLU A 93 12.02 -0.74 -5.77
CA GLU A 93 12.21 -1.23 -7.15
C GLU A 93 11.47 -2.55 -7.44
N ASP A 94 11.00 -3.25 -6.41
CA ASP A 94 10.33 -4.55 -6.54
C ASP A 94 8.87 -4.42 -7.01
N TYR A 95 8.32 -3.22 -6.94
CA TYR A 95 6.96 -2.92 -7.36
C TYR A 95 6.92 -1.80 -8.39
N LYS A 96 5.97 -1.91 -9.31
CA LYS A 96 5.70 -0.88 -10.31
C LYS A 96 4.32 -0.29 -10.11
N ARG A 97 4.24 1.03 -9.95
CA ARG A 97 2.96 1.73 -10.01
C ARG A 97 2.38 1.70 -11.44
N VAL A 98 1.14 1.26 -11.56
CA VAL A 98 0.40 1.19 -12.83
C VAL A 98 -1.03 1.68 -12.62
N ALA A 99 -1.62 2.26 -13.67
CA ALA A 99 -3.05 2.60 -13.68
C ALA A 99 -3.91 1.34 -13.70
N THR A 100 -5.03 1.37 -12.97
CA THR A 100 -5.97 0.25 -12.86
C THR A 100 -7.40 0.72 -12.57
N LEU A 101 -8.33 -0.23 -12.59
CA LEU A 101 -9.72 -0.06 -12.19
C LEU A 101 -10.03 -0.95 -11.00
N VAL A 102 -10.61 -0.35 -9.95
CA VAL A 102 -11.13 -1.10 -8.80
C VAL A 102 -12.65 -0.95 -8.73
N SER A 103 -13.33 -2.00 -8.27
CA SER A 103 -14.77 -1.95 -8.03
C SER A 103 -15.07 -1.76 -6.54
N THR A 104 -16.01 -0.88 -6.22
CA THR A 104 -16.61 -0.83 -4.88
C THR A 104 -17.30 -2.15 -4.54
N ILE A 105 -17.32 -2.50 -3.25
CA ILE A 105 -17.92 -3.77 -2.82
C ILE A 105 -19.45 -3.72 -2.89
N ASP A 106 -20.05 -2.57 -2.57
CA ASP A 106 -21.49 -2.44 -2.39
C ASP A 106 -22.24 -2.36 -3.73
N ASP A 107 -21.83 -1.45 -4.61
CA ASP A 107 -22.52 -1.09 -5.84
C ASP A 107 -21.75 -1.49 -7.12
N LYS A 108 -20.57 -2.12 -6.98
CA LYS A 108 -19.70 -2.53 -8.09
C LYS A 108 -19.31 -1.40 -9.05
N THR A 109 -19.37 -0.16 -8.58
CA THR A 109 -18.94 1.02 -9.31
C THR A 109 -17.44 0.95 -9.54
N LEU A 110 -17.03 1.14 -10.79
CA LEU A 110 -15.62 1.15 -11.19
C LEU A 110 -15.02 2.52 -10.94
N ILE A 111 -13.82 2.54 -10.36
CA ILE A 111 -13.08 3.75 -10.02
C ILE A 111 -11.66 3.62 -10.58
N ASP A 112 -11.25 4.61 -11.38
CA ASP A 112 -9.87 4.75 -11.86
C ASP A 112 -8.93 5.08 -10.70
N THR A 113 -7.82 4.35 -10.63
CA THR A 113 -6.80 4.54 -9.60
C THR A 113 -5.46 3.96 -10.04
N GLU A 114 -4.46 4.01 -9.18
CA GLU A 114 -3.17 3.39 -9.38
C GLU A 114 -2.96 2.24 -8.39
N VAL A 115 -2.12 1.28 -8.75
CA VAL A 115 -1.76 0.14 -7.89
C VAL A 115 -0.29 -0.21 -8.08
N TYR A 116 0.38 -0.63 -7.01
CA TYR A 116 1.74 -1.15 -7.07
C TYR A 116 1.68 -2.63 -7.42
N ILE A 117 2.24 -3.07 -8.54
CA ILE A 117 2.24 -4.48 -8.96
C ILE A 117 3.64 -5.07 -8.79
N TRP A 118 3.72 -6.29 -8.25
CA TRP A 118 4.99 -6.98 -8.06
C TRP A 118 5.68 -7.24 -9.40
N ILE A 119 6.91 -6.75 -9.54
CA ILE A 119 7.79 -6.99 -10.69
C ILE A 119 9.07 -7.74 -10.32
N GLY A 120 9.29 -8.03 -9.04
CA GLY A 120 10.41 -8.83 -8.53
C GLY A 120 10.37 -10.30 -8.95
N ASP A 121 11.28 -11.10 -8.38
CA ASP A 121 11.43 -12.51 -8.77
C ASP A 121 10.18 -13.33 -8.45
N LYS A 122 9.61 -13.96 -9.48
CA LYS A 122 8.43 -14.83 -9.36
C LYS A 122 8.73 -16.11 -8.57
N ASN A 123 9.99 -16.52 -8.45
CA ASN A 123 10.36 -17.69 -7.63
C ASN A 123 10.14 -17.46 -6.14
N LEU A 124 10.02 -16.20 -5.70
CA LEU A 124 9.72 -15.86 -4.31
C LEU A 124 8.25 -16.07 -3.97
N LEU A 125 7.37 -16.17 -4.96
CA LEU A 125 5.92 -16.33 -4.77
C LEU A 125 5.61 -17.70 -4.17
N LEU A 126 5.01 -17.68 -2.99
CA LEU A 126 4.43 -18.86 -2.39
C LEU A 126 3.04 -19.08 -2.97
N GLY A 127 2.68 -20.35 -3.22
CA GLY A 127 1.35 -20.75 -3.70
C GLY A 127 0.21 -20.59 -2.67
N LYS A 128 0.39 -19.73 -1.65
CA LYS A 128 -0.58 -19.43 -0.61
C LYS A 128 -0.94 -17.95 -0.63
N GLU A 129 -2.21 -17.66 -0.37
CA GLU A 129 -2.66 -16.28 -0.21
C GLU A 129 -2.05 -15.66 1.05
N TRP A 130 -1.71 -14.38 0.97
CA TRP A 130 -1.32 -13.58 2.13
C TRP A 130 -2.54 -13.07 2.89
N SER A 131 -2.50 -13.12 4.22
CA SER A 131 -3.60 -12.71 5.09
C SER A 131 -3.25 -11.44 5.87
N PHE A 132 -4.05 -10.39 5.66
CA PHE A 132 -3.96 -9.14 6.40
C PHE A 132 -4.23 -9.34 7.90
N ASP A 133 -5.27 -10.11 8.24
CA ASP A 133 -5.62 -10.37 9.65
C ASP A 133 -4.47 -11.07 10.39
N TYR A 134 -3.77 -11.98 9.72
CA TYR A 134 -2.57 -12.61 10.28
C TYR A 134 -1.43 -11.61 10.45
N PHE A 135 -1.19 -10.71 9.49
CA PHE A 135 -0.16 -9.68 9.57
C PHE A 135 -0.35 -8.77 10.81
N VAL A 136 -1.59 -8.34 11.06
CA VAL A 136 -1.92 -7.52 12.23
C VAL A 136 -1.87 -8.35 13.53
N SER A 137 -2.57 -9.48 13.59
CA SER A 137 -2.71 -10.27 14.84
C SER A 137 -1.44 -10.97 15.31
N SER A 138 -0.48 -11.24 14.42
CA SER A 138 0.79 -11.88 14.78
C SER A 138 1.83 -10.92 15.36
N GLY A 139 1.52 -9.62 15.46
CA GLY A 139 2.45 -8.58 15.93
C GLY A 139 3.53 -8.22 14.90
N LYS A 140 3.44 -8.76 13.68
CA LYS A 140 4.35 -8.42 12.57
C LYS A 140 4.23 -6.95 12.17
N GLU A 141 3.02 -6.39 12.21
CA GLU A 141 2.79 -4.96 11.97
C GLU A 141 3.66 -4.07 12.87
N GLN A 142 3.71 -4.36 14.18
CA GLN A 142 4.54 -3.59 15.11
C GLN A 142 6.03 -3.75 14.81
N LYS A 143 6.48 -5.00 14.62
CA LYS A 143 7.87 -5.28 14.23
C LYS A 143 8.26 -4.60 12.92
N TRP A 144 7.31 -4.49 11.99
CA TRP A 144 7.49 -3.81 10.71
C TRP A 144 7.80 -2.33 10.88
N LEU A 145 7.11 -1.64 11.79
CA LEU A 145 7.31 -0.22 12.07
C LEU A 145 8.68 0.07 12.68
N ASP A 146 9.26 -0.89 13.41
CA ASP A 146 10.47 -0.70 14.21
C ASP A 146 11.78 -1.09 13.47
N GLU A 147 11.73 -2.03 12.50
CA GLU A 147 12.94 -2.72 12.01
C GLU A 147 13.23 -2.62 10.50
N ARG A 148 12.33 -2.04 9.68
CA ARG A 148 12.44 -2.07 8.21
C ARG A 148 13.25 -0.90 7.64
N CYS A 149 14.24 -1.21 6.79
CA CYS A 149 15.08 -0.21 6.14
C CYS A 149 14.35 0.61 5.07
N GLU A 150 13.23 0.11 4.54
CA GLU A 150 12.39 0.79 3.56
C GLU A 150 11.83 2.12 4.10
N PHE A 151 11.72 2.27 5.42
CA PHE A 151 11.37 3.55 6.03
C PHE A 151 12.53 4.56 6.04
N TYR A 152 13.77 4.12 5.91
CA TYR A 152 14.95 5.00 5.94
C TYR A 152 14.91 6.01 4.78
N ASP A 153 14.64 5.54 3.56
CA ASP A 153 14.59 6.40 2.39
C ASP A 153 13.38 7.33 2.43
N VAL A 154 12.24 6.84 2.94
CA VAL A 154 11.04 7.65 3.17
C VAL A 154 11.31 8.75 4.20
N ASP A 155 12.02 8.44 5.29
CA ASP A 155 12.36 9.44 6.31
C ASP A 155 13.31 10.51 5.77
N ASN A 156 14.32 10.12 5.01
CA ASN A 156 15.22 11.07 4.35
C ASN A 156 14.48 12.00 3.38
N LEU A 157 13.50 11.46 2.66
CA LEU A 157 12.63 12.24 1.78
C LEU A 157 11.85 13.30 2.58
N HIS A 158 11.22 12.91 3.69
CA HIS A 158 10.45 13.83 4.55
C HIS A 158 11.33 14.88 5.24
N ILE A 159 12.57 14.56 5.61
CA ILE A 159 13.54 15.53 6.15
C ILE A 159 13.84 16.60 5.10
N THR A 160 14.17 16.18 3.88
CA THR A 160 14.55 17.08 2.78
C THR A 160 13.39 18.00 2.35
N GLU A 161 12.14 17.54 2.46
CA GLU A 161 10.96 18.36 2.17
C GLU A 161 10.65 19.41 3.26
N LYS A 162 11.03 19.17 4.52
CA LYS A 162 10.84 20.15 5.61
C LYS A 162 11.83 21.31 5.57
N GLU A 163 13.00 21.12 4.94
CA GLU A 163 14.06 22.13 4.84
C GLU A 163 13.89 23.11 3.67
N LYS A 164 12.87 22.91 2.81
CA LYS A 164 12.55 23.77 1.66
C LYS A 164 11.38 24.69 1.94
#